data_AF-A0A2E0X2N0-F1
#
_entry.id   AF-A0A2E0X2N0-F1
#
_cell.length_a   1.000
_cell.length_b   1.000
_cell.length_c   1.000
_cell.angle_alpha   90.00
_cell.angle_beta   90.00
_cell.angle_gamma   90.00
#
_symmetry.space_group_name_H-M   'P 1'
#
loop_
_entity.id
_entity.type
_entity.pdbx_description
1 polymer ?
#
loop_
_entity_poly.entity_id
_entity_poly.type
_entity_poly.pdbx_seq_one_letter_code
_entity_poly.pdbx_strand_id
1 'polypeptide(L)'
;MPEEAPAKFLEIADGSARLRIPQPLPEAVQSGHFGLTAEGPIVPDQEQLRSIVEYHVQTLAALAIEIDSCVRAEKTGCDPRSGKLTDSARRQAANRALAGRTARDLRITLIGHLRALENVFGLEARRAVDEFARKLAAVELRTRGPVVVQRELF
;
A
#
# COMPACT_ATOMS: atom_id res chain seq x y z
N MET A 1 -7.70 20.99 -32.57
CA MET A 1 -8.25 20.38 -31.34
C MET A 1 -7.36 19.19 -31.03
N PRO A 2 -6.50 19.23 -29.99
CA PRO A 2 -5.74 18.05 -29.62
C PRO A 2 -6.73 16.96 -29.18
N GLU A 3 -6.60 15.79 -29.79
CA GLU A 3 -7.39 14.60 -29.47
C GLU A 3 -7.06 14.19 -28.03
N GLU A 4 -8.04 14.28 -27.12
CA GLU A 4 -7.87 13.88 -25.72
C GLU A 4 -7.59 12.38 -25.68
N ALA A 5 -6.33 12.01 -25.41
CA ALA A 5 -5.96 10.61 -25.25
C ALA A 5 -6.87 9.97 -24.18
N PRO A 6 -7.38 8.74 -24.41
CA PRO A 6 -8.32 8.11 -23.49
C PRO A 6 -7.70 8.01 -22.11
N ALA A 7 -8.43 8.46 -21.09
CA ALA A 7 -7.98 8.40 -19.70
C ALA A 7 -7.58 6.95 -19.35
N LYS A 8 -6.35 6.76 -18.87
CA LYS A 8 -5.89 5.46 -18.36
C LYS A 8 -6.43 5.24 -16.95
N PHE A 9 -6.71 3.98 -16.63
CA PHE A 9 -7.22 3.57 -15.32
C PHE A 9 -6.44 2.35 -14.82
N LEU A 10 -6.38 2.22 -13.49
CA LEU A 10 -6.11 0.95 -12.82
C LEU A 10 -7.43 0.33 -12.40
N GLU A 11 -7.49 -1.00 -12.42
CA GLU A 11 -8.69 -1.75 -12.06
C GLU A 11 -8.27 -2.99 -11.27
N ILE A 12 -9.06 -3.33 -10.25
CA ILE A 12 -8.89 -4.59 -9.53
C ILE A 12 -9.46 -5.72 -10.42
N ALA A 13 -8.79 -6.87 -10.45
CA ALA A 13 -9.15 -7.99 -11.33
C ALA A 13 -10.62 -8.47 -11.19
N ASP A 14 -11.24 -8.29 -10.03
CA ASP A 14 -12.65 -8.65 -9.77
C ASP A 14 -13.65 -7.52 -10.13
N GLY A 15 -13.18 -6.41 -10.69
CA GLY A 15 -13.99 -5.24 -11.06
C GLY A 15 -14.49 -4.41 -9.87
N SER A 16 -14.08 -4.72 -8.64
CA SER A 16 -14.63 -4.07 -7.43
C SER A 16 -14.20 -2.61 -7.24
N ALA A 17 -13.15 -2.17 -7.94
CA ALA A 17 -12.70 -0.79 -7.92
C ALA A 17 -11.96 -0.41 -9.19
N ARG A 18 -12.06 0.88 -9.55
CA ARG A 18 -11.33 1.51 -10.65
C ARG A 18 -10.74 2.84 -10.18
N LEU A 19 -9.49 3.11 -10.55
CA LEU A 19 -8.77 4.33 -10.19
C LEU A 19 -8.33 5.05 -11.46
N ARG A 20 -8.72 6.32 -11.60
CA ARG A 20 -8.21 7.20 -12.66
C ARG A 20 -6.76 7.57 -12.33
N ILE A 21 -5.87 7.55 -13.33
CA ILE A 21 -4.50 8.02 -13.13
C ILE A 21 -4.51 9.55 -12.90
N PRO A 22 -4.06 10.02 -11.71
CA PRO A 22 -4.00 11.45 -11.42
C PRO A 22 -2.94 12.14 -12.28
N GLN A 23 -3.19 13.41 -12.60
CA GLN A 23 -2.15 14.27 -13.17
C GLN A 23 -1.28 14.85 -12.04
N PRO A 24 0.02 15.05 -12.28
CA PRO A 24 0.89 15.67 -11.30
C PRO A 24 0.55 17.15 -11.10
N LEU A 25 0.83 17.67 -9.92
CA LEU A 25 0.78 19.10 -9.64
C LEU A 25 1.84 19.82 -10.49
N PRO A 26 1.53 20.97 -11.12
CA PRO A 26 2.51 21.74 -11.88
C PRO A 26 3.77 22.07 -11.07
N GLU A 27 3.62 22.40 -9.79
CA GLU A 27 4.71 22.74 -8.88
C GLU A 27 5.60 21.52 -8.60
N ALA A 28 5.02 20.32 -8.57
CA ALA A 28 5.76 19.08 -8.37
C ALA A 28 6.65 18.75 -9.58
N VAL A 29 6.13 18.97 -10.79
CA VAL A 29 6.90 18.85 -12.04
C VAL A 29 8.04 19.87 -12.03
N GLN A 30 7.74 21.15 -11.79
CA GLN A 30 8.74 22.22 -11.79
C GLN A 30 9.86 22.00 -10.75
N SER A 31 9.51 21.42 -9.60
CA SER A 31 10.45 21.10 -8.52
C SER A 31 11.28 19.84 -8.78
N GLY A 32 11.10 19.17 -9.92
CA GLY A 32 11.90 18.01 -10.33
C GLY A 32 11.58 16.72 -9.58
N HIS A 33 10.36 16.56 -9.04
CA HIS A 33 9.96 15.32 -8.35
C HIS A 33 10.00 14.07 -9.25
N PHE A 34 9.94 14.25 -10.57
CA PHE A 34 10.04 13.20 -11.58
C PHE A 34 11.44 13.08 -12.19
N GLY A 35 12.41 13.82 -11.65
CA GLY A 35 13.77 13.92 -12.15
C GLY A 35 14.05 15.22 -12.90
N LEU A 36 15.34 15.47 -13.13
CA LEU A 36 15.86 16.64 -13.81
C LEU A 36 16.74 16.18 -14.98
N THR A 37 16.62 16.85 -16.11
CA THR A 37 17.51 16.74 -17.26
C THR A 37 18.37 17.99 -17.37
N ALA A 38 19.33 18.01 -18.31
CA ALA A 38 20.09 19.23 -18.63
C ALA A 38 19.20 20.38 -19.15
N GLU A 39 18.02 20.06 -19.70
CA GLU A 39 17.08 21.02 -20.31
C GLU A 39 15.99 21.47 -19.33
N GLY A 40 15.88 20.84 -18.16
CA GLY A 40 14.88 21.15 -17.15
C GLY A 40 14.18 19.92 -16.57
N PRO A 41 13.07 20.13 -15.84
CA PRO A 41 12.35 19.06 -15.17
C PRO A 41 11.71 18.07 -16.15
N ILE A 42 11.70 16.79 -15.77
CA ILE A 42 11.02 15.75 -16.55
C ILE A 42 9.51 15.91 -16.40
N VAL A 43 8.81 16.00 -17.54
CA VAL A 43 7.35 15.93 -17.60
C VAL A 43 6.97 14.48 -17.89
N PRO A 44 6.43 13.74 -16.90
CA PRO A 44 6.11 12.34 -17.11
C PRO A 44 4.93 12.17 -18.06
N ASP A 45 5.01 11.20 -18.96
CA ASP A 45 3.88 10.80 -19.81
C ASP A 45 2.84 9.97 -19.04
N GLN A 46 1.70 9.66 -19.69
CA GLN A 46 0.62 8.90 -19.04
C GLN A 46 1.00 7.47 -18.64
N GLU A 47 1.97 6.84 -19.32
CA GLU A 47 2.42 5.48 -18.98
C GLU A 47 3.38 5.49 -17.80
N GLN A 48 4.27 6.47 -17.73
CA GLN A 48 5.13 6.72 -16.58
C GLN A 48 4.29 7.04 -15.34
N LEU A 49 3.31 7.94 -15.47
CA LEU A 49 2.37 8.26 -14.40
C LEU A 49 1.58 7.03 -13.92
N ARG A 50 1.08 6.21 -14.86
CA ARG A 50 0.41 4.96 -14.52
C ARG A 50 1.33 4.04 -13.71
N SER A 51 2.56 3.85 -14.16
CA SER A 51 3.53 2.95 -13.51
C SER A 51 3.88 3.41 -12.10
N ILE A 52 4.06 4.72 -11.89
CA ILE A 52 4.29 5.32 -10.57
C ILE A 52 3.09 5.06 -9.64
N VAL A 53 1.88 5.33 -10.12
CA VAL A 53 0.66 5.15 -9.32
C VAL A 53 0.44 3.68 -8.99
N GLU A 54 0.67 2.78 -9.94
CA GLU A 54 0.58 1.34 -9.76
C GLU A 54 1.56 0.83 -8.70
N TYR A 55 2.82 1.26 -8.76
CA TYR A 55 3.82 0.95 -7.73
C TYR A 55 3.36 1.38 -6.33
N HIS A 56 2.84 2.60 -6.19
CA HIS A 56 2.36 3.10 -4.92
C HIS A 56 1.13 2.33 -4.42
N VAL A 57 0.19 2.01 -5.30
CA VAL A 57 -0.99 1.19 -4.96
C VAL A 57 -0.56 -0.17 -4.42
N GLN A 58 0.32 -0.88 -5.14
CA GLN A 58 0.81 -2.20 -4.74
C GLN A 58 1.54 -2.14 -3.40
N THR A 59 2.41 -1.14 -3.23
CA THR A 59 3.16 -0.92 -1.98
C THR A 59 2.23 -0.65 -0.81
N LEU A 60 1.24 0.24 -0.97
CA LEU A 60 0.27 0.57 0.07
C LEU A 60 -0.60 -0.63 0.45
N ALA A 61 -1.03 -1.43 -0.55
CA ALA A 61 -1.80 -2.64 -0.31
C ALA A 61 -0.99 -3.68 0.48
N ALA A 62 0.27 -3.91 0.09
CA ALA A 62 1.18 -4.80 0.80
C ALA A 62 1.41 -4.36 2.25
N LEU A 63 1.71 -3.08 2.48
CA LEU A 63 1.86 -2.52 3.83
C LEU A 63 0.59 -2.69 4.66
N ALA A 64 -0.60 -2.49 4.08
CA ALA A 64 -1.87 -2.67 4.79
C ALA A 64 -2.06 -4.14 5.24
N ILE A 65 -1.71 -5.10 4.39
CA ILE A 65 -1.77 -6.54 4.70
C ILE A 65 -0.80 -6.92 5.82
N GLU A 66 0.43 -6.41 5.76
CA GLU A 66 1.44 -6.67 6.80
C GLU A 66 1.07 -6.04 8.14
N ILE A 67 0.51 -4.82 8.13
CA ILE A 67 -0.01 -4.17 9.33
C ILE A 67 -1.14 -5.00 9.93
N ASP A 68 -2.09 -5.48 9.14
CA ASP A 68 -3.18 -6.33 9.64
C ASP A 68 -2.63 -7.63 10.26
N SER A 69 -1.65 -8.26 9.60
CA SER A 69 -0.97 -9.45 10.11
C SER A 69 -0.29 -9.19 11.46
N CYS A 70 0.42 -8.07 11.61
CA CYS A 70 1.03 -7.67 12.87
C CYS A 70 -0.02 -7.37 13.96
N VAL A 71 -1.13 -6.69 13.63
CA VAL A 71 -2.22 -6.42 14.58
C VAL A 71 -2.85 -7.72 15.08
N ARG A 72 -3.01 -8.72 14.21
CA ARG A 72 -3.49 -10.06 14.62
C ARG A 72 -2.48 -10.78 15.52
N ALA A 73 -1.19 -10.71 15.19
CA ALA A 73 -0.12 -11.29 16.00
C ALA A 73 -0.01 -10.64 17.38
N GLU A 74 -0.18 -9.32 17.48
CA GLU A 74 -0.22 -8.58 18.74
C GLU A 74 -1.39 -9.02 19.63
N LYS A 75 -2.55 -9.34 19.04
CA LYS A 75 -3.73 -9.83 19.75
C LYS A 75 -3.63 -11.29 20.18
N THR A 76 -3.00 -12.14 19.37
CA THR A 76 -3.00 -13.60 19.58
C THR A 76 -1.71 -14.14 20.19
N GLY A 77 -0.60 -13.42 20.07
CA GLY A 77 0.74 -13.91 20.43
C GLY A 77 1.35 -14.86 19.40
N CYS A 78 0.74 -15.00 18.20
CA CYS A 78 1.37 -15.75 17.11
C CYS A 78 2.58 -15.00 16.54
N ASP A 79 3.46 -15.73 15.87
CA ASP A 79 4.59 -15.15 15.17
C ASP A 79 4.10 -14.24 14.03
N PRO A 80 4.51 -12.96 13.96
CA PRO A 80 3.98 -12.00 12.99
C PRO A 80 4.39 -12.26 11.54
N ARG A 81 5.40 -13.11 11.29
CA ARG A 81 5.87 -13.45 9.94
C ARG A 81 5.19 -14.69 9.39
N SER A 82 4.98 -15.68 10.25
CA SER A 82 4.46 -17.01 9.87
C SER A 82 3.00 -17.24 10.28
N GLY A 83 2.44 -16.41 11.17
CA GLY A 83 1.12 -16.59 11.74
C GLY A 83 0.99 -17.78 12.72
N LYS A 84 2.08 -18.51 12.98
CA LYS A 84 2.07 -19.72 13.82
C LYS A 84 2.01 -19.36 15.30
N LEU A 85 1.15 -20.05 16.04
CA LEU A 85 1.14 -19.96 17.50
C LEU A 85 2.37 -20.66 18.08
N THR A 86 2.81 -20.19 19.26
CA THR A 86 3.90 -20.80 20.01
C THR A 86 3.39 -21.23 21.38
N ASP A 87 3.81 -22.39 21.87
CA ASP A 87 3.30 -22.96 23.14
C ASP A 87 3.85 -22.27 24.39
N SER A 88 4.91 -21.48 24.25
CA SER A 88 5.52 -20.76 25.36
C SER A 88 4.91 -19.39 25.56
N ALA A 89 4.36 -19.12 26.75
CA ALA A 89 3.86 -17.80 27.14
C ALA A 89 4.92 -16.69 26.98
N ARG A 90 6.19 -17.00 27.27
CA ARG A 90 7.31 -16.08 27.06
C ARG A 90 7.49 -15.73 25.57
N ARG A 91 7.40 -16.73 24.68
CA ARG A 91 7.48 -16.51 23.23
C ARG A 91 6.27 -15.72 22.72
N GLN A 92 5.07 -16.04 23.21
CA GLN A 92 3.88 -15.26 22.87
C GLN A 92 4.02 -13.79 23.27
N ALA A 93 4.50 -13.50 24.49
CA ALA A 93 4.74 -12.12 24.93
C ALA A 93 5.79 -11.42 24.06
N ALA A 94 6.88 -12.10 23.70
CA ALA A 94 7.89 -11.58 22.78
C ALA A 94 7.33 -11.30 21.38
N ASN A 95 6.48 -12.19 20.85
CA ASN A 95 5.80 -12.03 19.56
C ASN A 95 4.87 -10.82 19.58
N ARG A 96 4.08 -10.63 20.65
CA ARG A 96 3.21 -9.45 20.78
C ARG A 96 4.02 -8.16 20.75
N ALA A 97 5.11 -8.11 21.52
CA ALA A 97 5.99 -6.95 21.58
C ALA A 97 6.68 -6.67 20.23
N LEU A 98 7.12 -7.71 19.52
CA LEU A 98 7.67 -7.60 18.18
C LEU A 98 6.62 -7.07 17.20
N ALA A 99 5.44 -7.68 17.16
CA ALA A 99 4.36 -7.32 16.26
C ALA A 99 3.90 -5.87 16.46
N GLY A 100 3.78 -5.40 17.71
CA GLY A 100 3.43 -4.00 18.01
C GLY A 100 4.48 -3.01 17.51
N ARG A 101 5.78 -3.32 17.62
CA ARG A 101 6.85 -2.48 17.06
C ARG A 101 6.83 -2.48 15.54
N THR A 102 6.78 -3.66 14.92
CA THR A 102 6.73 -3.79 13.45
C THR A 102 5.50 -3.08 12.87
N ALA A 103 4.33 -3.21 13.47
CA ALA A 103 3.14 -2.50 13.02
C ALA A 103 3.30 -0.97 13.08
N ARG A 104 4.03 -0.45 14.07
CA ARG A 104 4.33 0.98 14.17
C ARG A 104 5.25 1.43 13.04
N ASP A 105 6.33 0.70 12.80
CA ASP A 105 7.31 1.04 11.76
C ASP A 105 6.67 1.00 10.36
N LEU A 106 5.86 -0.03 10.08
CA LEU A 106 5.11 -0.15 8.83
C LEU A 106 4.12 1.01 8.63
N ARG A 107 3.44 1.47 9.70
CA ARG A 107 2.54 2.65 9.62
C ARG A 107 3.32 3.92 9.28
N ILE A 108 4.53 4.10 9.81
CA ILE A 108 5.39 5.24 9.49
C ILE A 108 5.74 5.19 7.98
N THR A 109 6.14 4.03 7.47
CA THR A 109 6.41 3.83 6.03
C THR A 109 5.18 4.14 5.18
N LEU A 110 4.00 3.62 5.56
CA LEU A 110 2.74 3.88 4.87
C LEU A 110 2.42 5.38 4.81
N ILE A 111 2.58 6.10 5.94
CA ILE A 111 2.40 7.56 5.99
C ILE A 111 3.40 8.27 5.06
N GLY A 112 4.65 7.78 4.98
CA GLY A 112 5.66 8.29 4.05
C GLY A 112 5.22 8.22 2.60
N HIS A 113 4.72 7.05 2.15
CA HIS A 113 4.20 6.90 0.79
C HIS A 113 2.98 7.78 0.51
N LEU A 114 2.06 7.90 1.47
CA LEU A 114 0.88 8.77 1.33
C LEU A 114 1.28 10.25 1.21
N ARG A 115 2.26 10.71 2.00
CA ARG A 115 2.78 12.07 1.88
C ARG A 115 3.49 12.31 0.55
N ALA A 116 4.25 11.33 0.06
CA ALA A 116 4.89 11.42 -1.26
C ALA A 116 3.84 11.60 -2.37
N LEU A 117 2.76 10.81 -2.33
CA LEU A 117 1.64 10.97 -3.27
C LEU A 117 0.95 12.33 -3.14
N GLU A 118 0.73 12.81 -1.93
CA GLU A 118 0.10 14.12 -1.69
C GLU A 118 0.92 15.27 -2.26
N ASN A 119 2.23 15.25 -2.04
CA ASN A 119 3.13 16.29 -2.51
C ASN A 119 3.22 16.33 -4.04
N VAL A 120 3.00 15.20 -4.70
CA VAL A 120 3.16 15.07 -6.15
C VAL A 120 1.84 15.24 -6.90
N PHE A 121 0.75 14.70 -6.37
CA PHE A 121 -0.55 14.60 -7.06
C PHE A 121 -1.69 15.34 -6.34
N GLY A 122 -1.44 15.85 -5.14
CA GLY A 122 -2.44 16.51 -4.31
C GLY A 122 -3.23 15.56 -3.41
N LEU A 123 -3.98 16.17 -2.47
CA LEU A 123 -4.71 15.46 -1.42
C LEU A 123 -5.83 14.55 -1.96
N GLU A 124 -6.54 14.98 -3.00
CA GLU A 124 -7.61 14.18 -3.59
C GLU A 124 -7.08 12.90 -4.24
N ALA A 125 -6.00 13.01 -5.02
CA ALA A 125 -5.33 11.88 -5.62
C ALA A 125 -4.80 10.91 -4.56
N ARG A 126 -4.16 11.42 -3.50
CA ARG A 126 -3.72 10.61 -2.35
C ARG A 126 -4.88 9.81 -1.76
N ARG A 127 -6.03 10.45 -1.52
CA ARG A 127 -7.22 9.80 -0.94
C ARG A 127 -7.75 8.69 -1.85
N ALA A 128 -7.84 8.95 -3.15
CA ALA A 128 -8.31 7.96 -4.12
C ALA A 128 -7.37 6.74 -4.21
N VAL A 129 -6.05 6.98 -4.22
CA VAL A 129 -5.02 5.92 -4.23
C VAL A 129 -5.08 5.09 -2.95
N ASP A 130 -5.19 5.74 -1.79
CA ASP A 130 -5.31 5.10 -0.48
C ASP A 130 -6.58 4.22 -0.39
N GLU A 131 -7.72 4.74 -0.81
CA GLU A 131 -8.97 3.96 -0.85
C GLU A 131 -8.84 2.75 -1.79
N PHE A 132 -8.28 2.95 -2.99
CA PHE A 132 -8.08 1.86 -3.95
C PHE A 132 -7.14 0.78 -3.40
N ALA A 133 -6.01 1.17 -2.79
CA ALA A 133 -5.06 0.25 -2.17
C ALA A 133 -5.70 -0.54 -1.03
N ARG A 134 -6.57 0.08 -0.22
CA ARG A 134 -7.33 -0.61 0.84
C ARG A 134 -8.31 -1.64 0.28
N LYS A 135 -9.00 -1.34 -0.84
CA LYS A 135 -9.88 -2.31 -1.51
C LYS A 135 -9.08 -3.48 -2.07
N LEU A 136 -7.93 -3.21 -2.70
CA LEU A 136 -7.01 -4.24 -3.20
C LEU A 136 -6.53 -5.15 -2.05
N ALA A 137 -6.07 -4.57 -0.94
CA ALA A 137 -5.67 -5.32 0.25
C ALA A 137 -6.81 -6.19 0.80
N ALA A 138 -8.04 -5.69 0.82
CA ALA A 138 -9.21 -6.46 1.27
C ALA A 138 -9.52 -7.65 0.36
N VAL A 139 -9.34 -7.51 -0.96
CA VAL A 139 -9.46 -8.62 -1.92
C VAL A 139 -8.36 -9.67 -1.68
N GLU A 140 -7.12 -9.24 -1.49
CA GLU A 140 -6.00 -10.14 -1.20
C GLU A 140 -6.18 -10.89 0.13
N LEU A 141 -6.63 -10.21 1.19
CA LEU A 141 -6.89 -10.85 2.48
C LEU A 141 -8.01 -11.88 2.40
N ARG A 142 -9.03 -11.66 1.54
CA ARG A 142 -10.10 -12.65 1.31
C ARG A 142 -9.60 -13.87 0.54
N THR A 143 -8.78 -13.67 -0.48
CA THR A 143 -8.26 -14.76 -1.32
C THR A 143 -7.22 -15.62 -0.61
N ARG A 144 -6.44 -15.05 0.32
CA ARG A 144 -5.48 -15.82 1.15
C ARG A 144 -6.15 -16.76 2.17
N GLY A 145 -7.46 -16.65 2.38
CA GLY A 145 -8.21 -17.44 3.36
C GLY A 145 -7.85 -17.12 4.82
N PRO A 146 -8.67 -17.52 5.80
CA PRO A 146 -8.22 -17.51 7.19
C PRO A 146 -7.06 -18.49 7.32
N VAL A 147 -5.95 -18.07 7.95
CA VAL A 147 -4.97 -19.01 8.49
C VAL A 147 -5.68 -19.77 9.61
N VAL A 148 -6.37 -20.85 9.24
CA VAL A 148 -6.97 -21.78 10.19
C VAL A 148 -5.77 -22.49 10.83
N VAL A 149 -5.35 -22.00 12.00
CA VAL A 149 -4.50 -22.79 12.88
C VAL A 149 -5.38 -23.94 13.34
N GLN A 150 -5.26 -25.10 12.68
CA GLN A 150 -5.80 -26.34 13.20
C GLN A 150 -5.18 -26.53 14.58
N ARG A 151 -5.97 -26.26 15.63
CA ARG A 151 -5.69 -26.78 16.97
C ARG A 151 -5.94 -28.27 16.86
N GLU A 152 -4.90 -29.04 16.57
CA GLU A 152 -4.93 -30.45 16.89
C GLU A 152 -5.06 -30.56 18.41
N LEU A 153 -6.29 -30.87 18.85
CA LEU A 153 -6.57 -31.29 20.21
C LEU A 153 -6.07 -32.73 20.31
N PHE A 154 -4.86 -32.90 20.85
CA PHE A 154 -4.39 -34.16 21.41
C PHE A 154 -3.96 -33.93 22.86
#